data_AF-A0A3R5UUB5-F1
#
_entry.id   AF-A0A3R5UUB5-F1
#
_cell.length_a   1.000
_cell.length_b   1.000
_cell.length_c   1.000
_cell.angle_alpha   90.00
_cell.angle_beta   90.00
_cell.angle_gamma   90.00
#
_symmetry.space_group_name_H-M   'P 1'
#
loop_
_entity.id
_entity.type
_entity.pdbx_description
1 polymer ?
#
loop_
_entity_poly.entity_id
_entity_poly.type
_entity_poly.pdbx_seq_one_letter_code
_entity_poly.pdbx_strand_id
1 'polypeptide(L)'
;MILDFSSGKFNLKESRANEPWQQEILDFVEEYLSQNQITAHTSGSTGKPKEILLPKPAMQHSARLTADFLGLNKGDSALLCLPAQYIAGKMMIVRAIEIGFKLICIKPKSLVKIHENVDFAALTPMQAERSLESLNKMKKIILGGAPVNEKLENQLKNINSECFETYGMTETITHIALRKLNVQNSFHTLAEMQISQDERACLRIQTPYFQEPIQTNDVVEILAKNEFMWQGRADNIINSGGLKINPEPIEALLKNYIPCNFIVGGIKDELLGEKLVLILESEKEIPLEIPAELLPKNKMPKSVFYVKEFPKTLSGKVKRKECVLAIQSDKK
;
A
#
# COMPACT_ATOMS: atom_id res chain seq x y z
N MET A 1 24.16 -9.33 0.49
CA MET A 1 25.03 -8.43 -0.31
C MET A 1 24.93 -7.04 0.31
N ILE A 2 26.03 -6.27 0.34
CA ILE A 2 26.03 -4.89 0.85
C ILE A 2 26.56 -3.99 -0.26
N LEU A 3 25.84 -2.92 -0.58
CA LEU A 3 26.24 -1.88 -1.51
C LEU A 3 26.37 -0.56 -0.74
N ASP A 4 27.58 -0.01 -0.64
CA ASP A 4 27.83 1.19 0.16
C ASP A 4 28.03 2.42 -0.73
N PHE A 5 26.99 3.24 -0.83
CA PHE A 5 27.00 4.50 -1.58
C PHE A 5 27.39 5.71 -0.72
N SER A 6 27.63 5.52 0.58
CA SER A 6 27.96 6.61 1.50
C SER A 6 29.41 7.08 1.39
N SER A 7 30.32 6.16 1.06
CA SER A 7 31.77 6.41 1.10
C SER A 7 32.33 7.07 -0.16
N GLY A 8 31.53 7.17 -1.24
CA GLY A 8 32.01 7.60 -2.57
C GLY A 8 32.94 6.59 -3.26
N LYS A 9 33.18 5.42 -2.64
CA LYS A 9 34.05 4.35 -3.15
C LYS A 9 33.28 3.22 -3.85
N PHE A 10 31.97 3.36 -4.02
CA PHE A 10 31.17 2.34 -4.69
C PHE A 10 31.69 2.09 -6.12
N ASN A 11 32.05 0.85 -6.42
CA ASN A 11 32.46 0.43 -7.75
C ASN A 11 31.61 -0.77 -8.20
N LEU A 12 30.75 -0.53 -9.19
CA LEU A 12 29.89 -1.56 -9.76
C LEU A 12 30.71 -2.72 -10.37
N LYS A 13 31.86 -2.43 -10.98
CA LYS A 13 32.72 -3.46 -11.60
C LYS A 13 33.38 -4.39 -10.59
N GLU A 14 33.49 -3.97 -9.33
CA GLU A 14 34.02 -4.79 -8.23
C GLU A 14 32.90 -5.53 -7.47
N SER A 15 31.65 -5.17 -7.71
CA SER A 15 30.50 -5.85 -7.13
C SER A 15 30.32 -7.23 -7.75
N ARG A 16 29.91 -8.22 -6.95
CA ARG A 16 29.72 -9.62 -7.38
C ARG A 16 28.37 -10.12 -6.90
N ALA A 17 27.63 -10.74 -7.81
CA ALA A 17 26.43 -11.50 -7.50
C ALA A 17 26.77 -12.99 -7.42
N ASN A 18 26.30 -13.64 -6.37
CA ASN A 18 26.40 -15.08 -6.15
C ASN A 18 25.05 -15.79 -6.36
N GLU A 19 23.95 -15.04 -6.45
CA GLU A 19 22.60 -15.55 -6.68
C GLU A 19 21.84 -14.65 -7.68
N PRO A 20 20.84 -15.18 -8.42
CA PRO A 20 20.08 -14.41 -9.40
C PRO A 20 19.45 -13.11 -8.86
N TRP A 21 18.89 -13.14 -7.65
CA TRP A 21 18.29 -11.95 -7.03
C TRP A 21 19.30 -10.83 -6.73
N GLN A 22 20.59 -11.18 -6.57
CA GLN A 22 21.66 -10.19 -6.42
C GLN A 22 22.04 -9.59 -7.76
N GLN A 23 22.03 -10.42 -8.83
CA GLN A 23 22.27 -9.94 -10.19
C GLN A 23 21.19 -8.95 -10.60
N GLU A 24 19.91 -9.23 -10.32
CA GLU A 24 18.79 -8.29 -10.58
C GLU A 24 19.01 -6.90 -9.94
N ILE A 25 19.62 -6.86 -8.75
CA ILE A 25 19.95 -5.59 -8.08
C ILE A 25 21.09 -4.88 -8.83
N LEU A 26 22.16 -5.61 -9.17
CA LEU A 26 23.31 -5.02 -9.88
C LEU A 26 22.93 -4.55 -11.29
N ASP A 27 22.11 -5.32 -12.00
CA ASP A 27 21.56 -4.96 -13.31
C ASP A 27 20.76 -3.66 -13.21
N PHE A 28 19.92 -3.52 -12.19
CA PHE A 28 19.19 -2.27 -11.97
C PHE A 28 20.09 -1.11 -11.57
N VAL A 29 21.14 -1.33 -10.78
CA VAL A 29 22.14 -0.29 -10.49
C VAL A 29 22.81 0.17 -11.78
N GLU A 30 23.19 -0.76 -12.67
CA GLU A 30 23.77 -0.43 -13.98
C GLU A 30 22.79 0.36 -14.85
N GLU A 31 21.54 -0.11 -14.97
CA GLU A 31 20.45 0.56 -15.69
C GLU A 31 20.28 1.99 -15.17
N TYR A 32 20.18 2.16 -13.85
CA TYR A 32 19.96 3.47 -13.24
C TYR A 32 21.14 4.43 -13.43
N LEU A 33 22.37 3.94 -13.40
CA LEU A 33 23.55 4.76 -13.61
C LEU A 33 23.76 5.14 -15.09
N SER A 34 23.34 4.28 -16.02
CA SER A 34 23.55 4.47 -17.47
C SER A 34 22.39 5.16 -18.19
N GLN A 35 21.16 5.05 -17.69
CA GLN A 35 19.97 5.54 -18.36
C GLN A 35 19.38 6.80 -17.69
N ASN A 36 18.64 7.58 -18.47
CA ASN A 36 17.92 8.77 -18.02
C ASN A 36 16.44 8.52 -17.71
N GLN A 37 15.93 7.34 -18.08
CA GLN A 37 14.57 6.90 -17.81
C GLN A 37 14.59 5.42 -17.42
N ILE A 38 13.64 5.02 -16.58
CA ILE A 38 13.52 3.64 -16.09
C ILE A 38 12.15 3.12 -16.42
N THR A 39 12.09 1.91 -17.00
CA THR A 39 10.82 1.22 -17.21
C THR A 39 10.31 0.61 -15.91
N ALA A 40 9.05 0.89 -15.59
CA ALA A 40 8.29 0.26 -14.52
C ALA A 40 7.00 -0.36 -15.06
N HIS A 41 6.53 -1.42 -14.40
CA HIS A 41 5.26 -2.07 -14.74
C HIS A 41 4.23 -1.82 -13.63
N THR A 42 3.02 -1.45 -14.02
CA THR A 42 1.86 -1.43 -13.12
C THR A 42 1.37 -2.85 -12.88
N SER A 43 0.89 -3.15 -11.67
CA SER A 43 0.31 -4.46 -11.34
C SER A 43 -1.12 -4.65 -11.89
N GLY A 44 -1.43 -4.02 -13.05
CA GLY A 44 -2.75 -3.82 -13.66
C GLY A 44 -3.92 -4.57 -13.00
N SER A 45 -4.80 -3.84 -12.28
CA SER A 45 -6.05 -4.41 -11.75
C SER A 45 -6.99 -4.93 -12.84
N THR A 46 -6.76 -4.53 -14.10
CA THR A 46 -7.49 -4.92 -15.31
C THR A 46 -6.80 -6.02 -16.13
N GLY A 47 -5.74 -6.66 -15.61
CA GLY A 47 -5.18 -7.90 -16.14
C GLY A 47 -3.99 -7.78 -17.10
N LYS A 48 -3.74 -6.61 -17.74
CA LYS A 48 -2.52 -6.37 -18.53
C LYS A 48 -1.64 -5.32 -17.83
N PRO A 49 -0.41 -5.67 -17.41
CA PRO A 49 0.56 -4.69 -16.91
C PRO A 49 0.77 -3.59 -17.94
N LYS A 50 0.58 -2.33 -17.53
CA LYS A 50 0.98 -1.17 -18.35
C LYS A 50 2.42 -0.81 -18.03
N GLU A 51 3.19 -0.57 -19.08
CA GLU A 51 4.53 -0.01 -18.97
C GLU A 51 4.47 1.50 -18.70
N ILE A 52 5.28 1.98 -17.77
CA ILE A 52 5.42 3.39 -17.43
C ILE A 52 6.91 3.74 -17.49
N LEU A 53 7.25 4.76 -18.27
CA LEU A 53 8.59 5.33 -18.32
C LEU A 53 8.74 6.38 -17.21
N LEU A 54 9.67 6.16 -16.30
CA LEU A 54 9.92 7.03 -15.16
C LEU A 54 11.19 7.85 -15.41
N PRO A 55 11.10 9.19 -15.54
CA PRO A 55 12.29 10.03 -15.66
C PRO A 55 13.18 9.92 -14.43
N LYS A 56 14.48 9.77 -14.62
CA LYS A 56 15.46 9.73 -13.54
C LYS A 56 15.35 10.95 -12.60
N PRO A 57 15.22 12.21 -13.08
CA PRO A 57 15.01 13.38 -12.21
C PRO A 57 13.78 13.28 -11.31
N ALA A 58 12.72 12.60 -11.77
CA ALA A 58 11.51 12.41 -10.98
C ALA A 58 11.71 11.37 -9.86
N MET A 59 12.39 10.26 -10.18
CA MET A 59 12.76 9.24 -9.18
C MET A 59 13.71 9.81 -8.13
N GLN A 60 14.63 10.63 -8.59
CA GLN A 60 15.55 11.41 -7.78
C GLN A 60 14.79 12.28 -6.78
N HIS A 61 13.90 13.16 -7.25
CA HIS A 61 13.09 14.02 -6.40
C HIS A 61 12.24 13.22 -5.41
N SER A 62 11.59 12.14 -5.85
CA SER A 62 10.84 11.22 -4.96
C SER A 62 11.71 10.64 -3.84
N ALA A 63 12.97 10.28 -4.11
CA ALA A 63 13.89 9.80 -3.10
C ALA A 63 14.26 10.87 -2.07
N ARG A 64 14.50 12.12 -2.51
CA ARG A 64 14.76 13.27 -1.62
C ARG A 64 13.59 13.52 -0.68
N LEU A 65 12.38 13.63 -1.23
CA LEU A 65 11.18 13.85 -0.42
C LEU A 65 10.97 12.76 0.64
N THR A 66 11.27 11.49 0.31
CA THR A 66 11.23 10.40 1.29
C THR A 66 12.24 10.63 2.41
N ALA A 67 13.49 10.97 2.06
CA ALA A 67 14.56 11.18 3.02
C ALA A 67 14.28 12.38 3.93
N ASP A 68 13.80 13.49 3.37
CA ASP A 68 13.46 14.69 4.14
C ASP A 68 12.32 14.42 5.13
N PHE A 69 11.23 13.77 4.67
CA PHE A 69 10.09 13.45 5.53
C PHE A 69 10.48 12.52 6.68
N LEU A 70 11.33 11.53 6.39
CA LEU A 70 11.76 10.54 7.37
C LEU A 70 13.05 10.97 8.10
N GLY A 71 13.61 12.15 7.84
CA GLY A 71 14.89 12.59 8.43
C GLY A 71 16.03 11.59 8.23
N LEU A 72 16.18 11.05 7.02
CA LEU A 72 17.23 10.10 6.62
C LEU A 72 18.40 10.84 5.99
N ASN A 73 19.61 10.41 6.30
CA ASN A 73 20.84 11.10 5.94
C ASN A 73 21.83 10.20 5.21
N LYS A 74 22.79 10.81 4.53
CA LYS A 74 23.96 10.10 3.99
C LYS A 74 24.66 9.32 5.09
N GLY A 75 25.01 8.08 4.81
CA GLY A 75 25.64 7.16 5.78
C GLY A 75 24.65 6.27 6.54
N ASP A 76 23.35 6.60 6.53
CA ASP A 76 22.33 5.74 7.11
C ASP A 76 22.30 4.38 6.40
N SER A 77 22.00 3.34 7.17
CA SER A 77 21.83 1.98 6.68
C SER A 77 20.38 1.72 6.25
N ALA A 78 20.21 1.16 5.06
CA ALA A 78 18.90 0.85 4.50
C ALA A 78 18.78 -0.64 4.17
N LEU A 79 17.65 -1.27 4.51
CA LEU A 79 17.39 -2.68 4.18
C LEU A 79 16.57 -2.81 2.90
N LEU A 80 17.14 -3.47 1.89
CA LEU A 80 16.41 -3.98 0.72
C LEU A 80 16.03 -5.45 0.95
N CYS A 81 14.74 -5.68 1.20
CA CYS A 81 14.13 -7.00 1.31
C CYS A 81 12.92 -7.21 0.37
N LEU A 82 12.77 -6.30 -0.60
CA LEU A 82 11.74 -6.32 -1.63
C LEU A 82 12.36 -6.71 -2.98
N PRO A 83 11.62 -7.35 -3.90
CA PRO A 83 12.16 -7.70 -5.21
C PRO A 83 12.53 -6.45 -6.03
N ALA A 84 13.75 -6.41 -6.57
CA ALA A 84 14.28 -5.29 -7.35
C ALA A 84 13.58 -5.11 -8.71
N GLN A 85 12.87 -6.13 -9.19
CA GLN A 85 12.03 -6.05 -10.40
C GLN A 85 10.83 -5.10 -10.25
N TYR A 86 10.36 -4.85 -9.03
CA TYR A 86 9.22 -3.96 -8.77
C TYR A 86 9.67 -2.59 -8.33
N ILE A 87 8.84 -1.57 -8.61
CA ILE A 87 9.17 -0.17 -8.31
C ILE A 87 9.53 0.09 -6.84
N ALA A 88 8.93 -0.67 -5.91
CA ALA A 88 9.26 -0.56 -4.49
C ALA A 88 10.72 -0.99 -4.19
N GLY A 89 11.21 -2.06 -4.82
CA GLY A 89 12.61 -2.49 -4.71
C GLY A 89 13.55 -1.54 -5.45
N LYS A 90 13.21 -1.17 -6.70
CA LYS A 90 13.96 -0.18 -7.50
C LYS A 90 14.19 1.11 -6.71
N MET A 91 13.15 1.63 -6.04
CA MET A 91 13.25 2.90 -5.32
C MET A 91 14.01 2.81 -4.00
N MET A 92 14.16 1.64 -3.39
CA MET A 92 15.13 1.46 -2.31
C MET A 92 16.58 1.58 -2.81
N ILE A 93 16.85 1.06 -4.02
CA ILE A 93 18.16 1.20 -4.66
C ILE A 93 18.40 2.66 -5.06
N VAL A 94 17.42 3.33 -5.68
CA VAL A 94 17.51 4.76 -6.02
C VAL A 94 17.75 5.62 -4.79
N ARG A 95 16.99 5.41 -3.69
CA ARG A 95 17.23 6.13 -2.43
C ARG A 95 18.65 5.90 -1.91
N ALA A 96 19.16 4.67 -2.00
CA ALA A 96 20.50 4.39 -1.56
C ALA A 96 21.57 5.13 -2.37
N ILE A 97 21.43 5.15 -3.70
CA ILE A 97 22.35 5.87 -4.60
C ILE A 97 22.27 7.38 -4.35
N GLU A 98 21.06 7.92 -4.33
CA GLU A 98 20.83 9.36 -4.36
C GLU A 98 21.03 10.05 -3.00
N ILE A 99 20.74 9.35 -1.91
CA ILE A 99 20.95 9.87 -0.55
C ILE A 99 22.33 9.45 -0.01
N GLY A 100 22.92 8.39 -0.56
CA GLY A 100 24.20 7.85 -0.12
C GLY A 100 24.04 6.93 1.10
N PHE A 101 23.14 5.95 1.04
CA PHE A 101 22.97 4.93 2.08
C PHE A 101 23.96 3.79 1.96
N LYS A 102 24.15 3.07 3.07
CA LYS A 102 24.67 1.69 3.07
C LYS A 102 23.50 0.72 2.88
N LEU A 103 23.32 0.21 1.67
CA LEU A 103 22.22 -0.68 1.30
C LEU A 103 22.55 -2.14 1.64
N ILE A 104 21.89 -2.67 2.66
CA ILE A 104 21.95 -4.08 3.05
C ILE A 104 20.88 -4.82 2.27
N CYS A 105 21.30 -5.71 1.37
CA CYS A 105 20.41 -6.46 0.50
C CYS A 105 20.30 -7.91 0.97
N ILE A 106 19.07 -8.36 1.18
CA ILE A 106 18.74 -9.75 1.48
C ILE A 106 17.76 -10.32 0.45
N LYS A 107 17.76 -11.65 0.30
CA LYS A 107 16.84 -12.34 -0.61
C LYS A 107 15.39 -12.03 -0.21
N PRO A 108 14.55 -11.54 -1.14
CA PRO A 108 13.14 -11.25 -0.85
C PRO A 108 12.41 -12.53 -0.41
N LYS A 109 11.85 -12.50 0.79
CA LYS A 109 11.06 -13.59 1.38
C LYS A 109 9.92 -13.00 2.20
N SER A 110 8.89 -13.80 2.44
CA SER A 110 7.79 -13.41 3.34
C SER A 110 8.25 -13.24 4.79
N LEU A 111 9.28 -13.99 5.22
CA LEU A 111 9.96 -13.83 6.49
C LEU A 111 11.30 -13.11 6.28
N VAL A 112 11.35 -11.86 6.72
CA VAL A 112 12.56 -11.04 6.83
C VAL A 112 13.26 -11.37 8.14
N LYS A 113 14.56 -11.69 8.07
CA LYS A 113 15.42 -11.89 9.24
C LYS A 113 16.66 -11.01 9.12
N ILE A 114 16.90 -10.18 10.12
CA ILE A 114 18.12 -9.38 10.21
C ILE A 114 18.78 -9.53 11.58
N HIS A 115 20.11 -9.47 11.58
CA HIS A 115 20.91 -9.60 12.79
C HIS A 115 21.43 -8.27 13.31
N GLU A 116 21.66 -7.32 12.41
CA GLU A 116 22.20 -5.99 12.68
C GLU A 116 21.09 -4.93 12.73
N ASN A 117 21.36 -3.81 13.38
CA ASN A 117 20.46 -2.67 13.38
C ASN A 117 20.54 -1.94 12.04
N VAL A 118 19.40 -1.46 11.55
CA VAL A 118 19.27 -0.65 10.34
C VAL A 118 18.46 0.62 10.60
N ASP A 119 18.81 1.70 9.92
CA ASP A 119 18.14 2.99 10.12
C ASP A 119 16.80 3.05 9.39
N PHE A 120 16.72 2.42 8.21
CA PHE A 120 15.55 2.48 7.36
C PHE A 120 15.24 1.15 6.66
N ALA A 121 13.97 0.79 6.58
CA ALA A 121 13.52 -0.37 5.81
C ALA A 121 12.16 -0.13 5.13
N ALA A 122 11.98 -0.75 3.96
CA ALA A 122 10.69 -0.82 3.29
C ALA A 122 10.22 -2.27 3.23
N LEU A 123 9.01 -2.53 3.72
CA LEU A 123 8.41 -3.88 3.78
C LEU A 123 6.97 -3.85 3.25
N THR A 124 6.46 -5.03 2.90
CA THR A 124 5.01 -5.24 2.78
C THR A 124 4.38 -5.48 4.15
N PRO A 125 3.08 -5.21 4.36
CA PRO A 125 2.38 -5.57 5.60
C PRO A 125 2.55 -7.04 5.97
N MET A 126 2.50 -7.95 4.99
CA MET A 126 2.70 -9.39 5.22
C MET A 126 4.11 -9.70 5.76
N GLN A 127 5.15 -9.04 5.22
CA GLN A 127 6.51 -9.21 5.74
C GLN A 127 6.62 -8.68 7.17
N ALA A 128 6.03 -7.53 7.47
CA ALA A 128 6.02 -6.97 8.81
C ALA A 128 5.33 -7.91 9.81
N GLU A 129 4.14 -8.43 9.48
CA GLU A 129 3.39 -9.37 10.34
C GLU A 129 4.19 -10.64 10.63
N ARG A 130 4.93 -11.16 9.66
CA ARG A 130 5.74 -12.39 9.83
C ARG A 130 7.08 -12.15 10.51
N SER A 131 7.53 -10.91 10.64
CA SER A 131 8.90 -10.56 11.04
C SER A 131 8.99 -9.62 12.25
N LEU A 132 7.98 -9.58 13.11
CA LEU A 132 7.89 -8.66 14.26
C LEU A 132 9.19 -8.54 15.08
N GLU A 133 9.86 -9.65 15.38
CA GLU A 133 11.14 -9.63 16.11
C GLU A 133 12.23 -8.85 15.38
N SER A 134 12.32 -9.02 14.06
CA SER A 134 13.31 -8.31 13.23
C SER A 134 12.98 -6.84 13.06
N LEU A 135 11.71 -6.43 13.22
CA LEU A 135 11.32 -5.02 13.11
C LEU A 135 12.00 -4.18 14.18
N ASN A 136 12.16 -4.69 15.42
CA ASN A 136 12.84 -3.99 16.52
C ASN A 136 14.30 -3.60 16.22
N LYS A 137 14.91 -4.15 15.18
CA LYS A 137 16.26 -3.79 14.72
C LYS A 137 16.24 -2.70 13.65
N MET A 138 15.07 -2.19 13.28
CA MET A 138 14.88 -1.16 12.27
C MET A 138 14.38 0.10 12.97
N LYS A 139 15.02 1.26 12.74
CA LYS A 139 14.55 2.52 13.37
C LYS A 139 13.26 3.02 12.71
N LYS A 140 13.25 3.14 11.38
CA LYS A 140 12.10 3.62 10.59
C LYS A 140 11.68 2.59 9.55
N ILE A 141 10.39 2.30 9.50
CA ILE A 141 9.80 1.30 8.61
C ILE A 141 8.67 1.93 7.81
N ILE A 142 8.75 1.83 6.48
CA ILE A 142 7.60 2.11 5.62
C ILE A 142 6.95 0.80 5.16
N LEU A 143 5.62 0.74 5.29
CA LEU A 143 4.78 -0.37 4.87
C LEU A 143 3.98 0.05 3.64
N GLY A 144 4.11 -0.71 2.55
CA GLY A 144 3.48 -0.38 1.27
C GLY A 144 3.00 -1.59 0.48
N GLY A 145 2.30 -1.31 -0.61
CA GLY A 145 1.76 -2.31 -1.54
C GLY A 145 0.40 -2.89 -1.16
N ALA A 146 0.00 -2.79 0.11
CA ALA A 146 -1.34 -3.11 0.59
C ALA A 146 -1.65 -2.30 1.86
N PRO A 147 -2.94 -2.11 2.20
CA PRO A 147 -3.32 -1.50 3.46
C PRO A 147 -2.81 -2.27 4.67
N VAL A 148 -2.43 -1.55 5.73
CA VAL A 148 -2.11 -2.14 7.02
C VAL A 148 -3.41 -2.47 7.75
N ASN A 149 -3.57 -3.74 8.12
CA ASN A 149 -4.75 -4.16 8.84
C ASN A 149 -4.59 -3.89 10.36
N GLU A 150 -5.70 -3.70 11.06
CA GLU A 150 -5.72 -3.41 12.51
C GLU A 150 -4.96 -4.44 13.38
N LYS A 151 -4.97 -5.73 13.00
CA LYS A 151 -4.23 -6.77 13.75
C LYS A 151 -2.74 -6.46 13.71
N LEU A 152 -2.20 -6.18 12.52
CA LEU A 152 -0.82 -5.78 12.35
C LEU A 152 -0.55 -4.45 13.06
N GLU A 153 -1.39 -3.44 12.88
CA GLU A 153 -1.21 -2.14 13.55
C GLU A 153 -1.14 -2.30 15.09
N ASN A 154 -2.01 -3.12 15.68
CA ASN A 154 -1.97 -3.47 17.09
C ASN A 154 -0.68 -4.21 17.50
N GLN A 155 -0.18 -5.14 16.68
CA GLN A 155 1.11 -5.80 16.94
C GLN A 155 2.28 -4.81 16.89
N LEU A 156 2.21 -3.81 16.01
CA LEU A 156 3.23 -2.77 15.87
C LEU A 156 3.23 -1.74 17.02
N LYS A 157 2.25 -1.77 17.95
CA LYS A 157 2.28 -0.93 19.17
C LYS A 157 3.43 -1.28 20.10
N ASN A 158 3.85 -2.55 20.08
CA ASN A 158 4.81 -3.11 21.03
C ASN A 158 6.24 -3.23 20.47
N ILE A 159 6.53 -2.58 19.35
CA ILE A 159 7.87 -2.56 18.76
C ILE A 159 8.49 -1.17 18.88
N ASN A 160 9.83 -1.13 18.94
CA ASN A 160 10.59 0.11 19.13
C ASN A 160 10.74 0.97 17.86
N SER A 161 10.18 0.51 16.73
CA SER A 161 10.33 1.16 15.42
C SER A 161 9.24 2.19 15.17
N GLU A 162 9.59 3.26 14.47
CA GLU A 162 8.60 4.13 13.87
C GLU A 162 8.07 3.49 12.57
N CYS A 163 6.81 3.08 12.58
CA CYS A 163 6.17 2.49 11.41
C CYS A 163 5.21 3.45 10.73
N PHE A 164 5.29 3.48 9.40
CA PHE A 164 4.45 4.32 8.56
C PHE A 164 3.76 3.46 7.51
N GLU A 165 2.45 3.62 7.36
CA GLU A 165 1.74 3.17 6.17
C GLU A 165 1.93 4.20 5.06
N THR A 166 2.14 3.73 3.84
CA THR A 166 2.38 4.59 2.68
C THR A 166 1.21 4.56 1.71
N TYR A 167 0.81 5.73 1.24
CA TYR A 167 -0.15 5.88 0.14
C TYR A 167 0.59 6.28 -1.14
N GLY A 168 0.43 5.48 -2.19
CA GLY A 168 1.13 5.67 -3.45
C GLY A 168 0.78 4.64 -4.51
N MET A 169 1.28 4.88 -5.71
CA MET A 169 1.08 4.04 -6.90
C MET A 169 2.29 4.15 -7.84
N THR A 170 2.37 3.28 -8.84
CA THR A 170 3.48 3.32 -9.81
C THR A 170 3.47 4.62 -10.61
N GLU A 171 2.28 5.16 -10.89
CA GLU A 171 2.06 6.44 -11.58
C GLU A 171 2.63 7.63 -10.80
N THR A 172 2.76 7.52 -9.47
CA THR A 172 3.42 8.51 -8.62
C THR A 172 4.86 8.10 -8.27
N ILE A 173 5.45 7.17 -9.02
CA ILE A 173 6.73 6.49 -8.73
C ILE A 173 6.64 5.62 -7.47
N THR A 174 6.43 6.22 -6.31
CA THR A 174 6.16 5.51 -5.05
C THR A 174 5.08 6.23 -4.24
N HIS A 175 5.35 6.51 -2.96
CA HIS A 175 4.39 7.13 -2.07
C HIS A 175 4.41 8.65 -2.20
N ILE A 176 3.23 9.23 -2.06
CA ILE A 176 3.04 10.68 -1.98
C ILE A 176 2.63 11.13 -0.58
N ALA A 177 2.22 10.20 0.28
CA ALA A 177 1.85 10.47 1.65
C ALA A 177 2.13 9.28 2.58
N LEU A 178 2.29 9.59 3.87
CA LEU A 178 2.54 8.62 4.92
C LEU A 178 1.58 8.84 6.10
N ARG A 179 1.12 7.75 6.70
CA ARG A 179 0.38 7.73 7.95
C ARG A 179 1.24 7.07 9.01
N LYS A 180 1.58 7.79 10.08
CA LYS A 180 2.32 7.21 11.21
C LYS A 180 1.38 6.29 12.01
N LEU A 181 1.68 5.00 11.97
CA LEU A 181 0.86 3.96 12.61
C LEU A 181 0.85 4.15 14.11
N ASN A 182 -0.29 3.85 14.76
CA ASN A 182 -0.50 4.01 16.20
C ASN A 182 -0.34 5.45 16.75
N VAL A 183 -0.28 6.46 15.87
CA VAL A 183 -0.23 7.87 16.25
C VAL A 183 -1.40 8.64 15.64
N GLN A 184 -1.70 8.40 14.36
CA GLN A 184 -2.74 9.13 13.63
C GLN A 184 -3.44 8.26 12.58
N ASN A 185 -4.65 8.68 12.22
CA ASN A 185 -5.50 7.98 11.24
C ASN A 185 -5.48 8.62 9.84
N SER A 186 -4.81 9.76 9.68
CA SER A 186 -4.70 10.52 8.43
C SER A 186 -3.33 10.36 7.77
N PHE A 187 -3.33 10.48 6.44
CA PHE A 187 -2.13 10.51 5.62
C PHE A 187 -1.66 11.96 5.46
N HIS A 188 -0.37 12.19 5.72
CA HIS A 188 0.29 13.46 5.47
C HIS A 188 1.14 13.36 4.21
N THR A 189 0.97 14.31 3.30
CA THR A 189 1.72 14.31 2.05
C THR A 189 3.19 14.63 2.30
N LEU A 190 4.05 14.09 1.43
CA LEU A 190 5.40 14.57 1.28
C LEU A 190 5.39 16.06 0.93
N ALA A 191 6.51 16.76 1.17
CA ALA A 191 6.66 18.14 0.74
C ALA A 191 6.44 18.28 -0.78
N GLU A 192 5.99 19.46 -1.20
CA GLU A 192 5.72 19.82 -2.60
C GLU A 192 4.58 19.06 -3.30
N MET A 193 4.05 17.98 -2.70
CA MET A 193 2.84 17.32 -3.18
C MET A 193 1.63 18.20 -2.92
N GLN A 194 0.78 18.36 -3.93
CA GLN A 194 -0.50 19.06 -3.80
C GLN A 194 -1.63 18.08 -4.03
N ILE A 195 -2.66 18.18 -3.17
CA ILE A 195 -3.84 17.33 -3.23
C ILE A 195 -5.10 18.18 -3.41
N SER A 196 -6.05 17.63 -4.14
CA SER A 196 -7.39 18.19 -4.34
C SER A 196 -8.37 17.05 -4.58
N GLN A 197 -9.65 17.37 -4.82
CA GLN A 197 -10.70 16.40 -5.11
C GLN A 197 -11.41 16.73 -6.41
N ASP A 198 -11.92 15.70 -7.08
CA ASP A 198 -12.94 15.84 -8.13
C ASP A 198 -14.37 15.91 -7.53
N GLU A 199 -15.38 16.01 -8.39
CA GLU A 199 -16.79 16.06 -8.00
C GLU A 199 -17.29 14.79 -7.26
N ARG A 200 -16.53 13.69 -7.32
CA ARG A 200 -16.82 12.43 -6.63
C ARG A 200 -16.10 12.32 -5.29
N ALA A 201 -15.43 13.40 -4.85
CA ALA A 201 -14.52 13.42 -3.72
C ALA A 201 -13.29 12.50 -3.90
N CYS A 202 -12.96 12.11 -5.14
CA CYS A 202 -11.79 11.31 -5.44
C CYS A 202 -10.53 12.17 -5.43
N LEU A 203 -9.47 11.64 -4.80
CA LEU A 203 -8.18 12.31 -4.69
C LEU A 203 -7.57 12.60 -6.06
N ARG A 204 -7.16 13.85 -6.27
CA ARG A 204 -6.34 14.31 -7.39
C ARG A 204 -5.00 14.79 -6.86
N ILE A 205 -3.92 14.26 -7.45
CA ILE A 205 -2.54 14.42 -6.94
C ILE A 205 -1.73 15.18 -7.98
N GLN A 206 -1.15 16.31 -7.59
CA GLN A 206 -0.13 17.00 -8.38
C GLN A 206 1.23 16.74 -7.73
N THR A 207 2.13 16.08 -8.46
CA THR A 207 3.52 15.88 -8.02
C THR A 207 4.40 17.02 -8.55
N PRO A 208 5.56 17.27 -7.94
CA PRO A 208 6.48 18.31 -8.43
C PRO A 208 7.24 17.92 -9.71
N TYR A 209 7.13 16.65 -10.13
CA TYR A 209 7.92 16.08 -11.22
C TYR A 209 7.12 15.59 -12.42
N PHE A 210 5.78 15.61 -12.36
CA PHE A 210 4.92 15.39 -13.51
C PHE A 210 4.09 16.65 -13.79
N GLN A 211 3.93 17.00 -15.06
CA GLN A 211 3.16 18.19 -15.44
C GLN A 211 1.67 18.00 -15.17
N GLU A 212 1.14 16.85 -15.58
CA GLU A 212 -0.28 16.54 -15.44
C GLU A 212 -0.59 15.94 -14.07
N PRO A 213 -1.65 16.41 -13.40
CA PRO A 213 -2.10 15.82 -12.15
C PRO A 213 -2.71 14.44 -12.40
N ILE A 214 -2.48 13.54 -11.44
CA ILE A 214 -2.96 12.17 -11.45
C ILE A 214 -4.34 12.14 -10.78
N GLN A 215 -5.37 11.79 -11.55
CA GLN A 215 -6.70 11.54 -11.02
C GLN A 215 -6.82 10.09 -10.55
N THR A 216 -7.20 9.91 -9.28
CA THR A 216 -7.45 8.57 -8.71
C THR A 216 -8.95 8.24 -8.71
N ASN A 217 -9.26 7.00 -8.33
CA ASN A 217 -10.61 6.57 -7.93
C ASN A 217 -10.71 6.35 -6.41
N ASP A 218 -9.78 6.91 -5.63
CA ASP A 218 -9.78 6.80 -4.18
C ASP A 218 -10.57 7.97 -3.59
N VAL A 219 -11.70 7.67 -2.95
CA VAL A 219 -12.50 8.66 -2.21
C VAL A 219 -11.75 9.00 -0.94
N VAL A 220 -11.58 10.29 -0.69
CA VAL A 220 -10.88 10.80 0.48
C VAL A 220 -11.70 11.88 1.16
N GLU A 221 -11.31 12.23 2.38
CA GLU A 221 -11.70 13.46 3.06
C GLU A 221 -10.43 14.29 3.24
N ILE A 222 -10.37 15.48 2.61
CA ILE A 222 -9.23 16.40 2.78
C ILE A 222 -9.42 17.15 4.10
N LEU A 223 -8.49 16.96 5.03
CA LEU A 223 -8.50 17.60 6.35
C LEU A 223 -7.70 18.90 6.35
N ALA A 224 -6.63 18.96 5.55
CA ALA A 224 -5.80 20.14 5.36
C ALA A 224 -5.09 20.09 3.99
N LYS A 225 -4.35 21.15 3.64
CA LYS A 225 -3.63 21.25 2.34
C LYS A 225 -2.70 20.05 2.06
N ASN A 226 -2.15 19.43 3.10
CA ASN A 226 -1.21 18.32 3.04
C ASN A 226 -1.71 17.10 3.82
N GLU A 227 -3.00 17.00 4.12
CA GLU A 227 -3.53 15.93 4.98
C GLU A 227 -4.89 15.44 4.49
N PHE A 228 -5.06 14.12 4.42
CA PHE A 228 -6.33 13.49 4.05
C PHE A 228 -6.57 12.17 4.76
N MET A 229 -7.84 11.79 4.89
CA MET A 229 -8.27 10.44 5.28
C MET A 229 -8.77 9.67 4.06
N TRP A 230 -8.31 8.43 3.89
CA TRP A 230 -8.82 7.55 2.84
C TRP A 230 -10.15 6.92 3.27
N GLN A 231 -11.16 7.01 2.42
CA GLN A 231 -12.53 6.57 2.71
C GLN A 231 -12.96 5.35 1.90
N GLY A 232 -12.25 5.01 0.82
CA GLY A 232 -12.63 3.87 -0.01
C GLY A 232 -12.39 4.12 -1.50
N ARG A 233 -12.97 3.27 -2.34
CA ARG A 233 -12.91 3.42 -3.79
C ARG A 233 -14.25 3.89 -4.34
N ALA A 234 -14.23 4.82 -5.28
CA ALA A 234 -15.43 5.26 -6.00
C ALA A 234 -16.07 4.10 -6.78
N ASP A 235 -15.24 3.17 -7.27
CA ASP A 235 -15.68 1.96 -7.97
C ASP A 235 -16.48 0.98 -7.08
N ASN A 236 -16.44 1.18 -5.75
CA ASN A 236 -17.07 0.33 -4.74
C ASN A 236 -18.29 1.01 -4.06
N ILE A 237 -18.64 2.25 -4.44
CA ILE A 237 -19.75 2.98 -3.83
C ILE A 237 -21.06 2.23 -4.04
N ILE A 238 -21.80 2.05 -2.95
CA ILE A 238 -23.14 1.46 -2.92
C ILE A 238 -24.15 2.61 -2.83
N ASN A 239 -25.14 2.63 -3.73
CA ASN A 239 -26.20 3.64 -3.75
C ASN A 239 -27.46 3.09 -3.06
N SER A 240 -27.59 3.34 -1.76
CA SER A 240 -28.71 2.83 -0.96
C SER A 240 -29.64 3.93 -0.49
N GLY A 241 -30.89 3.93 -0.98
CA GLY A 241 -31.91 4.90 -0.58
C GLY A 241 -31.52 6.35 -0.86
N GLY A 242 -30.81 6.60 -1.96
CA GLY A 242 -30.29 7.93 -2.33
C GLY A 242 -28.98 8.33 -1.65
N LEU A 243 -28.42 7.48 -0.77
CA LEU A 243 -27.14 7.73 -0.10
C LEU A 243 -26.00 6.99 -0.80
N LYS A 244 -24.91 7.72 -1.08
CA LYS A 244 -23.64 7.14 -1.53
C LYS A 244 -22.87 6.62 -0.32
N ILE A 245 -22.66 5.31 -0.27
CA ILE A 245 -22.04 4.65 0.88
C ILE A 245 -20.79 3.91 0.42
N ASN A 246 -19.65 4.29 0.98
CA ASN A 246 -18.42 3.51 0.88
C ASN A 246 -18.51 2.29 1.81
N PRO A 247 -18.26 1.08 1.31
CA PRO A 247 -18.27 -0.12 2.15
C PRO A 247 -17.06 -0.19 3.09
N GLU A 248 -15.91 0.38 2.72
CA GLU A 248 -14.66 0.21 3.47
C GLU A 248 -14.68 0.77 4.91
N PRO A 249 -15.26 1.96 5.19
CA PRO A 249 -15.41 2.45 6.56
C PRO A 249 -16.38 1.59 7.39
N ILE A 250 -17.40 1.00 6.74
CA ILE A 250 -18.34 0.08 7.40
C ILE A 250 -17.61 -1.22 7.77
N GLU A 251 -16.83 -1.76 6.86
CA GLU A 251 -16.02 -2.96 7.10
C GLU A 251 -15.01 -2.74 8.23
N ALA A 252 -14.37 -1.57 8.30
CA ALA A 252 -13.46 -1.23 9.40
C ALA A 252 -14.16 -1.33 10.78
N LEU A 253 -15.40 -0.85 10.89
CA LEU A 253 -16.20 -0.94 12.11
C LEU A 253 -16.67 -2.37 12.43
N LEU A 254 -17.07 -3.13 11.40
CA LEU A 254 -17.58 -4.50 11.56
C LEU A 254 -16.50 -5.54 11.85
N LYS A 255 -15.24 -5.24 11.57
CA LYS A 255 -14.17 -6.23 11.57
C LYS A 255 -13.91 -6.90 12.91
N ASN A 256 -14.13 -6.19 14.02
CA ASN A 256 -13.97 -6.74 15.36
C ASN A 256 -15.10 -7.70 15.79
N TYR A 257 -16.14 -7.83 14.97
CA TYR A 257 -17.32 -8.66 15.23
C TYR A 257 -17.45 -9.84 14.25
N ILE A 258 -16.56 -9.95 13.25
CA ILE A 258 -16.64 -10.97 12.21
C ILE A 258 -15.30 -11.74 12.16
N PRO A 259 -15.29 -13.04 12.52
CA PRO A 259 -14.04 -13.80 12.73
C PRO A 259 -13.44 -14.38 11.43
N CYS A 260 -13.91 -13.95 10.26
CA CYS A 260 -13.43 -14.39 8.96
C CYS A 260 -13.25 -13.22 8.00
N ASN A 261 -12.70 -13.48 6.80
CA ASN A 261 -12.67 -12.45 5.76
C ASN A 261 -14.10 -12.16 5.32
N PHE A 262 -14.43 -10.88 5.22
CA PHE A 262 -15.74 -10.44 4.74
C PHE A 262 -15.60 -9.17 3.92
N ILE A 263 -16.63 -8.87 3.14
CA ILE A 263 -16.81 -7.59 2.48
C ILE A 263 -18.25 -7.11 2.66
N VAL A 264 -18.44 -5.80 2.58
CA VAL A 264 -19.75 -5.18 2.40
C VAL A 264 -19.97 -4.93 0.91
N GLY A 265 -21.10 -5.40 0.40
CA GLY A 265 -21.50 -5.27 -0.99
C GLY A 265 -22.88 -4.62 -1.15
N GLY A 266 -23.15 -4.12 -2.34
CA GLY A 266 -24.49 -3.66 -2.75
C GLY A 266 -25.14 -4.71 -3.65
N ILE A 267 -26.38 -5.09 -3.36
CA ILE A 267 -27.20 -5.88 -4.29
C ILE A 267 -28.48 -5.12 -4.64
N LYS A 268 -29.00 -5.35 -5.84
CA LYS A 268 -30.23 -4.71 -6.32
C LYS A 268 -31.38 -4.94 -5.34
N ASP A 269 -32.11 -3.86 -5.06
CA ASP A 269 -33.26 -3.83 -4.17
C ASP A 269 -34.32 -2.87 -4.74
N GLU A 270 -35.59 -3.28 -4.72
CA GLU A 270 -36.66 -2.50 -5.37
C GLU A 270 -36.93 -1.16 -4.69
N LEU A 271 -36.74 -1.07 -3.37
CA LEU A 271 -37.03 0.14 -2.61
C LEU A 271 -35.81 1.05 -2.51
N LEU A 272 -34.62 0.46 -2.38
CA LEU A 272 -33.40 1.21 -2.07
C LEU A 272 -32.50 1.47 -3.29
N GLY A 273 -32.82 0.88 -4.44
CA GLY A 273 -31.90 0.77 -5.58
C GLY A 273 -30.88 -0.32 -5.31
N GLU A 274 -30.01 -0.11 -4.32
CA GLU A 274 -29.13 -1.13 -3.76
C GLU A 274 -29.32 -1.26 -2.25
N LYS A 275 -29.35 -2.48 -1.72
CA LYS A 275 -29.23 -2.73 -0.28
C LYS A 275 -27.83 -3.23 0.06
N LEU A 276 -27.34 -2.78 1.22
CA LEU A 276 -26.09 -3.26 1.79
C LEU A 276 -26.26 -4.70 2.25
N VAL A 277 -25.27 -5.53 1.95
CA VAL A 277 -25.18 -6.93 2.36
C VAL A 277 -23.78 -7.24 2.85
N LEU A 278 -23.71 -8.21 3.75
CA LEU A 278 -22.46 -8.77 4.25
C LEU A 278 -22.16 -10.04 3.46
N ILE A 279 -20.94 -10.20 2.94
CA ILE A 279 -20.50 -11.41 2.23
C ILE A 279 -19.30 -11.96 2.98
N LEU A 280 -19.40 -13.19 3.49
CA LEU A 280 -18.38 -13.86 4.30
C LEU A 280 -17.68 -14.96 3.51
N GLU A 281 -16.35 -15.02 3.61
CA GLU A 281 -15.53 -16.14 3.12
C GLU A 281 -15.61 -17.29 4.14
N SER A 282 -16.61 -18.16 3.99
CA SER A 282 -16.86 -19.30 4.88
C SER A 282 -17.75 -20.34 4.19
N GLU A 283 -17.48 -21.63 4.43
CA GLU A 283 -18.36 -22.73 4.00
C GLU A 283 -19.55 -22.96 4.94
N LYS A 284 -19.53 -22.35 6.13
CA LYS A 284 -20.55 -22.55 7.17
C LYS A 284 -21.10 -21.21 7.66
N GLU A 285 -22.33 -21.26 8.14
CA GLU A 285 -22.95 -20.14 8.83
C GLU A 285 -22.15 -19.79 10.10
N ILE A 286 -21.91 -18.50 10.30
CA ILE A 286 -21.19 -17.99 11.47
C ILE A 286 -22.17 -17.11 12.24
N PRO A 287 -22.46 -17.39 13.53
CA PRO A 287 -23.27 -16.50 14.34
C PRO A 287 -22.52 -15.17 14.50
N LEU A 288 -23.18 -14.08 14.12
CA LEU A 288 -22.63 -12.73 14.19
C LEU A 288 -23.35 -11.94 15.28
N GLU A 289 -22.59 -11.41 16.23
CA GLU A 289 -23.09 -10.54 17.30
C GLU A 289 -22.65 -9.10 17.00
N ILE A 290 -23.33 -8.46 16.04
CA ILE A 290 -23.05 -7.06 15.66
C ILE A 290 -23.98 -6.14 16.47
N PRO A 291 -23.46 -5.24 17.31
CA PRO A 291 -24.28 -4.30 18.07
C PRO A 291 -25.11 -3.39 17.15
N ALA A 292 -26.38 -3.19 17.47
CA ALA A 292 -27.31 -2.44 16.62
C ALA A 292 -26.93 -0.96 16.50
N GLU A 293 -26.29 -0.42 17.53
CA GLU A 293 -25.80 0.95 17.64
C GLU A 293 -24.46 1.20 16.94
N LEU A 294 -23.76 0.13 16.49
CA LEU A 294 -22.45 0.25 15.86
C LEU A 294 -22.49 1.07 14.56
N LEU A 295 -23.61 0.96 13.83
CA LEU A 295 -23.83 1.66 12.57
C LEU A 295 -25.21 2.31 12.56
N PRO A 296 -25.34 3.50 11.96
CA PRO A 296 -26.65 4.06 11.64
C PRO A 296 -27.51 3.06 10.85
N LYS A 297 -28.83 3.06 11.10
CA LYS A 297 -29.77 2.08 10.50
C LYS A 297 -29.70 1.99 8.97
N ASN A 298 -29.40 3.10 8.29
CA ASN A 298 -29.24 3.17 6.84
C ASN A 298 -27.91 2.58 6.32
N LYS A 299 -26.91 2.40 7.19
CA LYS A 299 -25.60 1.80 6.88
C LYS A 299 -25.45 0.36 7.38
N MET A 300 -26.43 -0.17 8.12
CA MET A 300 -26.39 -1.56 8.59
C MET A 300 -26.68 -2.53 7.42
N PRO A 301 -25.85 -3.57 7.20
CA PRO A 301 -26.14 -4.63 6.24
C PRO A 301 -27.49 -5.32 6.53
N LYS A 302 -28.30 -5.52 5.49
CA LYS A 302 -29.66 -6.08 5.61
C LYS A 302 -29.74 -7.59 5.42
N SER A 303 -28.67 -8.22 4.97
CA SER A 303 -28.59 -9.67 4.72
C SER A 303 -27.13 -10.13 4.77
N VAL A 304 -26.94 -11.41 5.10
CA VAL A 304 -25.63 -12.07 5.15
C VAL A 304 -25.59 -13.18 4.09
N PHE A 305 -24.49 -13.27 3.36
CA PHE A 305 -24.21 -14.29 2.36
C PHE A 305 -22.87 -14.95 2.65
N TYR A 306 -22.73 -16.19 2.18
CA TYR A 306 -21.54 -17.00 2.37
C TYR A 306 -21.00 -17.40 1.02
N VAL A 307 -19.70 -17.25 0.82
CA VAL A 307 -18.97 -17.76 -0.33
C VAL A 307 -17.80 -18.58 0.16
N LYS A 308 -17.55 -19.71 -0.48
CA LYS A 308 -16.50 -20.65 -0.08
C LYS A 308 -15.11 -20.00 -0.06
N GLU A 309 -14.79 -19.25 -1.10
CA GLU A 309 -13.53 -18.55 -1.25
C GLU A 309 -13.75 -17.26 -2.05
N PHE A 310 -13.07 -16.18 -1.67
CA PHE A 310 -13.13 -14.94 -2.42
C PHE A 310 -12.27 -15.02 -3.68
N PRO A 311 -12.82 -14.68 -4.87
CA PRO A 311 -12.00 -14.46 -6.05
C PRO A 311 -10.98 -13.35 -5.79
N LYS A 312 -9.70 -13.62 -6.10
CA LYS A 312 -8.59 -12.70 -5.87
C LYS A 312 -7.86 -12.37 -7.18
N THR A 313 -7.22 -11.21 -7.26
CA THR A 313 -6.29 -10.86 -8.34
C THR A 313 -5.00 -11.66 -8.20
N LEU A 314 -4.13 -11.61 -9.22
CA LEU A 314 -2.75 -12.14 -9.12
C LEU A 314 -1.95 -11.53 -7.95
N SER A 315 -2.30 -10.30 -7.55
CA SER A 315 -1.74 -9.60 -6.40
C SER A 315 -2.42 -9.93 -5.07
N GLY A 316 -3.36 -10.88 -5.04
CA GLY A 316 -4.07 -11.32 -3.84
C GLY A 316 -5.22 -10.41 -3.39
N LYS A 317 -5.57 -9.36 -4.15
CA LYS A 317 -6.66 -8.44 -3.79
C LYS A 317 -8.02 -9.06 -4.10
N VAL A 318 -8.97 -8.98 -3.18
CA VAL A 318 -10.34 -9.48 -3.37
C VAL A 318 -11.03 -8.75 -4.51
N LYS A 319 -11.61 -9.50 -5.44
CA LYS A 319 -12.39 -8.99 -6.56
C LYS A 319 -13.86 -8.82 -6.14
N ARG A 320 -14.14 -7.74 -5.42
CA ARG A 320 -15.47 -7.43 -4.85
C ARG A 320 -16.64 -7.63 -5.82
N LYS A 321 -16.52 -7.14 -7.06
CA LYS A 321 -17.57 -7.27 -8.08
C LYS A 321 -17.89 -8.73 -8.40
N GLU A 322 -16.88 -9.60 -8.47
CA GLU A 322 -17.08 -11.03 -8.69
C GLU A 322 -17.75 -11.70 -7.47
N CYS A 323 -17.40 -11.30 -6.24
CA CYS A 323 -18.09 -11.77 -5.03
C CYS A 323 -19.59 -11.42 -5.03
N VAL A 324 -19.92 -10.17 -5.41
CA VAL A 324 -21.31 -9.70 -5.50
C VAL A 324 -22.09 -10.45 -6.59
N LEU A 325 -21.45 -10.72 -7.74
CA LEU A 325 -22.07 -11.49 -8.82
C LEU A 325 -22.35 -12.95 -8.44
N ALA A 326 -21.44 -13.58 -7.68
CA ALA A 326 -21.61 -14.96 -7.22
C ALA A 326 -22.92 -15.12 -6.40
N ILE A 327 -23.17 -14.23 -5.45
CA ILE A 327 -24.37 -14.29 -4.59
C ILE A 327 -25.67 -13.89 -5.30
N GLN A 328 -25.58 -13.17 -6.43
CA GLN A 328 -26.74 -12.84 -7.26
C GLN A 328 -27.13 -13.99 -8.18
N SER A 329 -26.18 -14.87 -8.51
CA SER A 329 -26.39 -16.01 -9.40
C SER A 329 -27.06 -17.19 -8.69
N ASP A 330 -26.77 -17.38 -7.39
CA ASP A 330 -27.41 -18.40 -6.54
C ASP A 330 -28.88 -18.09 -6.18
N LYS A 331 -29.43 -16.96 -6.63
CA LYS A 331 -30.84 -16.56 -6.45
C LYS A 331 -31.74 -16.85 -7.65
N LYS A 332 -31.26 -17.58 -8.66
CA LYS A 332 -32.06 -18.10 -9.77
C LYS A 332 -32.29 -19.59 -9.63
#